data_AF-A0A2V8GRK0-F1
#
_entry.id   AF-A0A2V8GRK0-F1
#
_cell.length_a   1.000
_cell.length_b   1.000
_cell.length_c   1.000
_cell.angle_alpha   90.00
_cell.angle_beta   90.00
_cell.angle_gamma   90.00
#
_symmetry.space_group_name_H-M   'P 1'
#
loop_
_entity.id
_entity.type
_entity.pdbx_description
1 polymer ?
#
loop_
_entity_poly.entity_id
_entity_poly.type
_entity_poly.pdbx_seq_one_letter_code
_entity_poly.pdbx_strand_id
1 'polypeptide(L)'
;VDELGGGGARIVCAKDFDRFDEGQIVGPAVLVLQDEGMPVVYPVVKWKRWPVIGLEFMDISEKDRKMILRFLFKIERRMIQQSSKTASRRRPR
;
A
#
# COMPACT_ATOMS: atom_id res chain seq x y z
N VAL A 1 6.03 1.91 -0.91
CA VAL A 1 5.01 1.04 -0.30
C VAL A 1 5.09 -0.30 -0.99
N ASP A 2 5.23 -1.37 -0.22
CA ASP A 2 5.39 -2.74 -0.74
C ASP A 2 4.03 -3.44 -0.86
N GLU A 3 3.20 -3.35 0.18
CA GLU A 3 1.79 -3.75 0.13
C GLU A 3 0.91 -2.63 0.70
N LEU A 4 -0.27 -2.44 0.11
CA LEU A 4 -1.27 -1.46 0.55
C LEU A 4 -2.59 -2.19 0.76
N GLY A 5 -3.22 -1.94 1.91
CA GLY A 5 -4.58 -2.37 2.22
C GLY A 5 -5.49 -1.16 2.44
N GLY A 6 -6.79 -1.41 2.58
CA GLY A 6 -7.79 -0.36 2.81
C GLY A 6 -7.67 0.37 4.16
N GLY A 7 -6.84 -0.14 5.09
CA GLY A 7 -6.64 0.42 6.42
C GLY A 7 -5.19 0.41 6.89
N GLY A 8 -4.23 0.10 6.03
CA GLY A 8 -2.82 0.01 6.42
C GLY A 8 -1.91 -0.26 5.25
N ALA A 9 -0.60 -0.29 5.52
CA ALA A 9 0.41 -0.57 4.51
C ALA A 9 1.60 -1.31 5.10
N ARG A 10 2.25 -2.09 4.26
CA ARG A 10 3.60 -2.61 4.49
C ARG A 10 4.58 -1.75 3.73
N ILE A 11 5.61 -1.25 4.41
CA ILE A 11 6.69 -0.50 3.78
C ILE A 11 8.02 -1.22 4.02
N VAL A 12 8.93 -1.05 3.07
CA VAL A 12 10.33 -1.46 3.21
C VAL A 12 11.14 -0.19 3.43
N CYS A 13 11.81 -0.10 4.57
CA CYS A 13 12.62 1.05 4.93
C CYS A 13 13.90 0.57 5.63
N ALA A 14 14.98 0.38 4.85
CA ALA A 14 16.25 -0.11 5.39
C ALA A 14 17.11 1.01 6.02
N LYS A 15 17.06 2.23 5.45
CA LYS A 15 17.92 3.36 5.87
C LYS A 15 17.48 3.98 7.20
N ASP A 16 16.17 4.08 7.40
CA ASP A 16 15.57 4.73 8.57
C ASP A 16 14.85 3.73 9.48
N PHE A 17 15.12 2.43 9.35
CA PHE A 17 14.42 1.37 10.10
C PHE A 17 14.40 1.65 11.61
N ASP A 18 15.54 2.06 12.15
CA ASP A 18 15.73 2.29 13.59
C ASP A 18 15.02 3.54 14.11
N ARG A 19 14.44 4.37 13.23
CA ARG A 19 13.65 5.56 13.60
C ARG A 19 12.18 5.25 13.88
N PHE A 20 11.76 4.00 13.70
CA PHE A 20 10.39 3.56 13.88
C PHE A 20 10.28 2.62 15.06
N ASP A 21 9.35 2.88 15.98
CA ASP A 21 9.00 2.01 17.09
C ASP A 21 7.54 1.61 17.07
N GLU A 22 7.22 0.43 17.60
CA GLU A 22 5.84 -0.04 17.69
C GLU A 22 4.99 0.90 18.53
N GLY A 23 3.78 1.21 18.06
CA GLY A 23 2.89 2.21 18.63
C GLY A 23 3.17 3.66 18.20
N GLN A 24 4.29 3.93 17.52
CA GLN A 24 4.63 5.28 17.06
C GLN A 24 3.70 5.75 15.94
N ILE A 25 3.24 6.99 16.05
CA ILE A 25 2.57 7.70 14.96
C ILE A 25 3.63 8.23 13.99
N VAL A 26 3.55 7.82 12.73
CA VAL A 26 4.44 8.24 11.63
C VAL A 26 3.86 9.48 10.95
N GLY A 27 3.65 10.54 11.74
CA GLY A 27 3.12 11.83 11.30
C GLY A 27 1.85 11.76 10.41
N PRO A 28 1.47 12.89 9.80
CA PRO A 28 0.63 12.85 8.61
C PRO A 28 1.49 12.38 7.42
N ALA A 29 1.11 11.27 6.81
CA ALA A 29 1.75 10.73 5.63
C ALA A 29 0.86 10.91 4.40
N VAL A 30 1.46 11.17 3.25
CA VAL A 30 0.74 11.27 1.97
C VAL A 30 0.94 9.96 1.21
N LEU A 31 -0.16 9.27 0.90
CA LEU A 31 -0.12 8.12 -0.01
C LEU A 31 -0.15 8.63 -1.44
N VAL A 32 0.87 8.35 -2.25
CA VAL A 32 0.86 8.70 -3.66
C VAL A 32 0.17 7.57 -4.44
N LEU A 33 -1.13 7.71 -4.71
CA LEU A 33 -1.93 6.75 -5.47
C LEU A 33 -1.94 7.17 -6.93
N GLN A 34 -1.13 6.50 -7.76
CA GLN A 34 -1.05 6.80 -9.20
C GLN A 34 -2.45 6.86 -9.83
N ASP A 35 -2.73 7.95 -10.54
CA ASP A 35 -3.98 8.20 -11.25
C ASP A 35 -5.27 8.26 -10.38
N GLU A 36 -5.16 8.28 -9.05
CA GLU A 36 -6.31 8.40 -8.13
C GLU A 36 -6.22 9.63 -7.23
N GLY A 37 -5.02 10.01 -6.79
CA GLY A 37 -4.78 11.19 -5.97
C GLY A 37 -3.77 10.97 -4.85
N MET A 38 -3.83 11.86 -3.86
CA MET A 38 -2.85 11.92 -2.76
C MET A 38 -3.55 12.03 -1.39
N PRO A 39 -4.19 10.96 -0.89
CA PRO A 39 -4.85 11.02 0.41
C PRO A 39 -3.83 11.15 1.53
N VAL A 40 -4.18 11.95 2.53
CA VAL A 40 -3.41 12.09 3.78
C VAL A 40 -3.90 11.03 4.75
N VAL A 41 -2.98 10.28 5.35
CA VAL A 41 -3.25 9.24 6.34
C VAL A 41 -2.39 9.46 7.58
N TYR A 42 -2.79 8.88 8.70
CA TYR A 42 -2.05 8.92 9.96
C TYR A 42 -1.58 7.51 10.31
N PRO A 43 -0.39 7.08 9.84
CA PRO A 43 0.07 5.72 10.05
C PRO A 43 0.56 5.53 11.48
N VAL A 44 0.25 4.38 12.06
CA VAL A 44 0.78 3.90 13.34
C VAL A 44 1.54 2.62 13.08
N VAL A 45 2.77 2.54 13.57
CA VAL A 45 3.58 1.32 13.50
C VAL A 45 2.93 0.25 14.37
N LYS A 46 2.53 -0.88 13.79
CA LYS A 46 1.97 -2.01 14.54
C LYS A 46 2.98 -3.09 14.83
N TRP A 47 3.93 -3.28 13.91
CA TRP A 47 5.02 -4.24 14.06
C TRP A 47 6.18 -3.82 13.15
N LYS A 48 7.41 -4.23 13.50
CA LYS A 48 8.58 -4.07 12.63
C LYS A 48 9.45 -5.32 12.60
N ARG A 49 9.94 -5.69 11.41
CA ARG A 49 10.91 -6.77 11.19
C ARG A 49 11.83 -6.37 10.07
N TRP A 50 13.11 -6.11 10.38
CA TRP A 50 14.06 -5.55 9.41
C TRP A 50 14.03 -6.25 8.04
N PRO A 51 13.94 -5.51 6.90
CA PRO A 51 13.80 -4.05 6.74
C PRO A 51 12.34 -3.58 6.59
N VAL A 52 11.37 -4.38 7.04
CA VAL A 52 9.94 -4.23 6.80
C VAL A 52 9.22 -3.65 8.01
N ILE A 53 8.28 -2.74 7.77
CA ILE A 53 7.47 -2.10 8.80
C ILE A 53 5.99 -2.24 8.41
N GLY A 54 5.18 -2.72 9.35
CA GLY A 54 3.72 -2.79 9.23
C GLY A 54 3.05 -1.57 9.85
N LEU A 55 2.24 -0.89 9.05
CA LEU A 55 1.54 0.34 9.43
C LEU A 55 0.02 0.13 9.37
N GLU A 56 -0.69 0.68 10.35
CA GLU A 56 -2.15 0.84 10.32
C GLU A 56 -2.49 2.32 10.20
N PHE A 57 -3.48 2.67 9.37
CA PHE A 57 -3.91 4.05 9.19
C PHE A 57 -5.04 4.38 10.16
N MET A 58 -4.80 5.36 11.03
CA MET A 58 -5.81 5.94 11.91
C MET A 58 -6.62 7.00 11.17
N ASP A 59 -7.90 7.13 11.56
CA ASP A 59 -8.79 8.24 11.22
C ASP A 59 -8.85 8.60 9.72
N ILE A 60 -8.90 7.58 8.85
CA ILE A 60 -9.06 7.79 7.41
C ILE A 60 -10.46 8.32 7.11
N SER A 61 -10.54 9.47 6.43
CA SER A 61 -11.82 9.97 5.94
C SER A 61 -12.48 8.98 4.98
N GLU A 62 -13.82 8.92 4.93
CA GLU A 62 -14.50 8.03 3.99
C GLU A 62 -14.12 8.30 2.53
N LYS A 63 -13.85 9.58 2.20
CA LYS A 63 -13.43 10.01 0.88
C LYS A 63 -12.07 9.39 0.52
N ASP A 64 -11.11 9.48 1.42
CA ASP A 64 -9.76 8.95 1.22
C ASP A 64 -9.76 7.42 1.22
N ARG A 65 -10.56 6.80 2.09
CA ARG A 65 -10.77 5.36 2.09
C ARG A 65 -11.32 4.86 0.76
N LYS A 66 -12.33 5.55 0.19
CA LYS A 66 -12.86 5.24 -1.15
C LYS A 66 -11.80 5.38 -2.23
N MET A 67 -10.92 6.39 -2.14
CA MET A 67 -9.81 6.57 -3.09
C MET A 67 -8.80 5.42 -3.02
N ILE A 68 -8.39 5.01 -1.81
CA ILE A 68 -7.50 3.86 -1.59
C ILE A 68 -8.14 2.59 -2.16
N LEU A 69 -9.42 2.33 -1.87
CA LEU A 69 -10.10 1.14 -2.38
C LEU A 69 -10.23 1.13 -3.92
N ARG A 70 -10.52 2.26 -4.55
CA ARG A 70 -10.54 2.37 -6.01
C ARG A 70 -9.18 2.07 -6.63
N PHE A 71 -8.12 2.60 -6.01
CA PHE A 71 -6.75 2.33 -6.44
C PHE A 71 -6.41 0.84 -6.37
N LEU A 72 -6.70 0.19 -5.24
CA LEU A 72 -6.47 -1.25 -5.05
C LEU A 72 -7.21 -2.08 -6.10
N PHE A 73 -8.47 -1.76 -6.34
CA PHE A 73 -9.28 -2.46 -7.35
C PHE A 73 -8.76 -2.25 -8.78
N LYS A 74 -8.22 -1.08 -9.10
CA LYS A 74 -7.56 -0.83 -10.39
C LYS A 74 -6.30 -1.68 -10.55
N ILE A 75 -5.47 -1.80 -9.51
CA ILE A 75 -4.27 -2.65 -9.54
C ILE A 75 -4.66 -4.12 -9.75
N GLU A 76 -5.61 -4.63 -8.97
CA GLU A 76 -6.06 -6.02 -9.06
C GLU A 76 -6.58 -6.35 -10.46
N ARG A 77 -7.42 -5.48 -11.04
CA ARG A 77 -7.89 -5.61 -12.42
C ARG A 77 -6.75 -5.64 -13.44
N ARG A 78 -5.74 -4.78 -13.30
CA ARG A 78 -4.56 -4.77 -14.21
C ARG A 78 -3.78 -6.09 -14.09
N MET A 79 -3.59 -6.61 -12.89
CA MET A 79 -2.88 -7.88 -12.66
C MET A 79 -3.59 -9.06 -13.33
N ILE A 80 -4.92 -9.14 -13.21
CA ILE A 80 -5.74 -10.19 -13.87
C ILE A 80 -5.66 -10.09 -15.41
N GLN A 81 -5.65 -8.87 -15.95
CA GLN A 81 -5.53 -8.65 -17.40
C GLN A 81 -4.12 -8.95 -17.94
N GLN A 82 -3.08 -8.77 -17.13
CA GLN A 82 -1.70 -9.10 -17.51
C GLN A 82 -1.40 -10.60 -17.43
N SER A 83 -1.94 -11.30 -16.44
CA SER A 83 -1.78 -12.76 -16.31
C SER A 83 -2.45 -13.53 -17.45
N SER A 84 -3.64 -13.08 -17.89
CA SER A 84 -4.35 -13.66 -19.04
C SER A 84 -3.63 -13.48 -20.38
N LYS A 85 -2.97 -12.34 -20.60
CA LYS A 85 -2.16 -12.10 -21.83
C LYS A 85 -0.91 -12.98 -21.91
N THR A 86 -0.35 -13.37 -20.76
CA THR A 86 0.87 -14.20 -20.71
C THR A 86 0.56 -15.67 -20.95
N ALA A 87 -0.59 -16.15 -20.49
CA ALA A 87 -1.06 -17.53 -20.75
C ALA A 87 -1.36 -17.78 -22.24
N SER A 88 -1.86 -16.78 -22.97
CA SER A 88 -2.19 -16.93 -24.39
C SER A 88 -0.98 -17.07 -25.33
N ARG A 89 0.24 -16.73 -24.87
CA ARG A 89 1.48 -16.84 -25.68
C ARG A 89 2.17 -18.20 -25.58
N ARG A 90 1.70 -19.12 -24.72
CA ARG A 90 2.28 -20.46 -24.52
C ARG A 90 1.43 -21.58 -25.13
N ARG A 91 1.11 -21.47 -26.43
CA ARG A 91 0.72 -22.65 -27.23
C ARG A 91 1.81 -22.93 -28.25
N PRO A 92 2.70 -23.91 -28.01
CA PRO A 92 3.49 -24.49 -29.09
C PRO A 92 2.54 -25.28 -30.00
N ARG A 93 2.74 -25.14 -31.31
CA ARG A 93 2.20 -26.06 -32.31
C ARG A 93 2.92 -27.40 -32.21
#